data_AF-B3M2E9-F1
#
_entry.id   AF-B3M2E9-F1
#
_cell.length_a   1.000
_cell.length_b   1.000
_cell.length_c   1.000
_cell.angle_alpha   90.00
_cell.angle_beta   90.00
_cell.angle_gamma   90.00
#
_symmetry.space_group_name_H-M   'P 1'
#
loop_
_entity.id
_entity.type
_entity.pdbx_description
1 polymer ?
#
loop_
_entity_poly.entity_id
_entity_poly.type
_entity_poly.pdbx_seq_one_letter_code
_entity_poly.pdbx_strand_id
1 'polypeptide(L)'
;MPEDEMVPAGSYKLIKQFRSENAFRSARDMPWSRKILDLEKKKLCGRTAWAWIRVIMYFGFLYLTLIAFFFFWRLVFNSLHNDESGPRWLKGPPGLSVFPTNGSTISYYQHLMADIYPLADRIDEYIFNLDDNAEDYFEECNHDDLWGFPSGKPCLFIKLNYVLGYIPATYDTPGTLPSDAPAELADIITKYSGVSKIWLTCEVTAGPAPKFQYIPGPFYTLADEKLPAKPLGRVVAVQLNELKPNSKTYVTCSAWARNIPIDTEFNGIGHVKFSVEMRTETVQKPGVDNWKTTASPPIRSHAHDHDHDNKNVQPFPSLDGEMKQDMKVDDRNSDFLNKPALPMVEPPEGVMAEQPLPPQEPPEGGPYDEPPTEAPSL
;
A
#
# COMPACT_ATOMS: atom_id res chain seq x y z
N MET A 1 -13.41 -70.25 82.58
CA MET A 1 -13.04 -70.06 81.17
C MET A 1 -14.35 -69.83 80.42
N PRO A 2 -14.55 -68.71 79.73
CA PRO A 2 -15.69 -68.59 78.83
C PRO A 2 -15.42 -69.36 77.54
N GLU A 3 -16.45 -69.99 77.02
CA GLU A 3 -16.43 -70.72 75.74
C GLU A 3 -16.50 -69.71 74.59
N ASP A 4 -15.55 -69.80 73.65
CA ASP A 4 -15.54 -68.98 72.44
C ASP A 4 -16.69 -69.39 71.51
N GLU A 5 -17.65 -68.50 71.33
CA GLU A 5 -18.77 -68.66 70.41
C GLU A 5 -18.28 -68.47 68.96
N MET A 6 -18.07 -69.57 68.25
CA MET A 6 -17.68 -69.55 66.84
C MET A 6 -18.89 -69.23 65.95
N VAL A 7 -18.96 -68.00 65.45
CA VAL A 7 -19.91 -67.62 64.40
C VAL A 7 -19.44 -68.21 63.05
N PRO A 8 -20.25 -69.02 62.35
CA PRO A 8 -19.85 -69.57 61.06
C PRO A 8 -19.70 -68.45 60.02
N ALA A 9 -18.56 -68.42 59.34
CA ALA A 9 -18.31 -67.48 58.26
C ALA A 9 -19.31 -67.73 57.12
N GLY A 10 -20.31 -66.85 56.98
CA GLY A 10 -21.19 -66.82 55.82
C GLY A 10 -20.38 -66.64 54.52
N SER A 11 -20.95 -67.07 53.39
CA SER A 11 -20.29 -66.98 52.09
C SER A 11 -20.01 -65.52 51.70
N TYR A 12 -18.75 -65.10 51.75
CA TYR A 12 -18.33 -63.79 51.29
C TYR A 12 -17.91 -63.86 49.82
N LYS A 13 -18.45 -62.98 48.98
CA LYS A 13 -18.07 -62.87 47.57
C LYS A 13 -16.91 -61.87 47.45
N LEU A 14 -15.70 -62.38 47.25
CA LEU A 14 -14.55 -61.54 46.91
C LEU A 14 -14.72 -60.98 45.49
N ILE A 15 -15.13 -59.73 45.37
CA ILE A 15 -15.13 -59.03 44.08
C ILE A 15 -13.70 -58.54 43.85
N LYS A 16 -13.06 -59.06 42.79
CA LYS A 16 -11.71 -58.63 42.38
C LYS A 16 -11.78 -57.17 41.91
N GLN A 17 -11.27 -56.25 42.72
CA GLN A 17 -11.18 -54.83 42.36
C GLN A 17 -9.88 -54.57 41.60
N PHE A 18 -9.98 -54.25 40.31
CA PHE A 18 -8.85 -53.74 39.53
C PHE A 18 -8.66 -52.26 39.82
N ARG A 19 -7.91 -51.94 40.89
CA ARG A 19 -7.67 -50.55 41.33
C ARG A 19 -7.09 -49.66 40.23
N SER A 20 -6.22 -50.20 39.36
CA SER A 20 -5.64 -49.47 38.22
C SER A 20 -6.68 -49.11 37.16
N GLU A 21 -7.56 -50.04 36.82
CA GLU A 21 -8.59 -49.85 35.80
C GLU A 21 -9.66 -48.86 36.28
N ASN A 22 -10.03 -48.93 37.55
CA ASN A 22 -10.95 -47.97 38.17
C ASN A 22 -10.34 -46.56 38.24
N ALA A 23 -9.04 -46.43 38.51
CA ALA A 23 -8.35 -45.13 38.48
C ALA A 23 -8.31 -44.52 37.07
N PHE A 24 -8.04 -45.36 36.06
CA PHE A 24 -8.04 -44.93 34.66
C PHE A 24 -9.44 -44.47 34.19
N ARG A 25 -10.47 -45.26 34.49
CA ARG A 25 -11.87 -44.90 34.20
C ARG A 25 -12.28 -43.61 34.91
N SER A 26 -11.95 -43.47 36.19
CA SER A 26 -12.23 -42.25 36.97
C SER A 26 -11.53 -41.01 36.40
N ALA A 27 -10.29 -41.12 35.90
CA ALA A 27 -9.59 -40.02 35.26
C ALA A 27 -10.19 -39.63 33.90
N ARG A 28 -10.69 -40.62 33.14
CA ARG A 28 -11.35 -40.39 31.84
C ARG A 28 -12.70 -39.71 32.01
N ASP A 29 -13.49 -40.20 32.96
CA ASP A 29 -14.89 -39.81 33.19
C ASP A 29 -15.04 -38.53 34.04
N MET A 30 -13.93 -37.81 34.28
CA MET A 30 -13.97 -36.52 34.99
C MET A 30 -14.63 -35.41 34.16
N PRO A 31 -15.52 -34.61 34.77
CA PRO A 31 -16.17 -33.48 34.11
C PRO A 31 -15.11 -32.44 33.70
N TRP A 32 -15.36 -31.76 32.57
CA TRP A 32 -14.41 -30.85 31.95
C TRP A 32 -13.92 -29.73 32.89
N SER A 33 -14.80 -29.19 33.74
CA SER A 33 -14.44 -28.19 34.76
C SER A 33 -13.35 -28.67 35.71
N ARG A 34 -13.42 -29.93 36.16
CA ARG A 34 -12.40 -30.55 37.03
C ARG A 34 -11.10 -30.89 36.30
N LYS A 35 -11.12 -31.04 34.98
CA LYS A 35 -9.89 -31.22 34.17
C LYS A 35 -9.08 -29.93 34.05
N ILE A 36 -9.75 -28.77 34.05
CA ILE A 36 -9.10 -27.45 34.01
C ILE A 36 -8.67 -27.01 35.40
N LEU A 37 -9.56 -27.08 36.39
CA LEU A 37 -9.29 -26.65 37.75
C LEU A 37 -9.71 -27.74 38.74
N ASP A 38 -8.72 -28.42 39.29
CA ASP A 38 -8.90 -29.38 40.38
C ASP A 38 -8.43 -28.71 41.67
N LEU A 39 -9.36 -28.11 42.42
CA LEU A 39 -9.06 -27.46 43.71
C LEU A 39 -8.63 -28.47 44.78
N GLU A 40 -9.15 -29.70 44.74
CA GLU A 40 -8.82 -30.76 45.70
C GLU A 40 -7.36 -31.17 45.56
N LYS A 41 -6.88 -31.33 44.32
CA LYS A 41 -5.49 -31.70 44.02
C LYS A 41 -4.57 -30.50 43.76
N LYS A 42 -5.09 -29.27 43.86
CA LYS A 42 -4.38 -28.01 43.56
C LYS A 42 -3.70 -28.02 42.17
N LYS A 43 -4.41 -28.50 41.15
CA LYS A 43 -3.92 -28.57 39.77
C LYS A 43 -4.69 -27.61 38.86
N LEU A 44 -3.96 -26.86 38.05
CA LEU A 44 -4.46 -25.99 36.98
C LEU A 44 -3.97 -26.53 35.64
N CYS A 45 -4.88 -26.84 34.71
CA CYS A 45 -4.60 -27.44 33.40
C CYS A 45 -3.66 -28.65 33.50
N GLY A 46 -3.94 -29.56 34.44
CA GLY A 46 -3.19 -30.80 34.65
C GLY A 46 -1.85 -30.67 35.38
N ARG A 47 -1.36 -29.44 35.67
CA ARG A 47 -0.10 -29.18 36.38
C ARG A 47 -0.32 -28.45 37.70
N THR A 48 0.63 -28.56 38.62
CA THR A 48 0.59 -27.78 39.86
C THR A 48 0.96 -26.32 39.59
N ALA A 49 0.48 -25.39 40.43
CA ALA A 49 0.83 -23.97 40.32
C ALA A 49 2.37 -23.76 40.35
N TRP A 50 3.08 -24.57 41.14
CA TRP A 50 4.53 -24.57 41.21
C TRP A 50 5.21 -24.98 39.89
N ALA A 51 4.67 -25.96 39.18
CA ALA A 51 5.16 -26.33 37.85
C ALA A 51 4.93 -25.22 36.83
N TRP A 52 3.79 -24.52 36.90
CA TRP A 52 3.52 -23.35 36.05
C TRP A 52 4.50 -22.20 36.32
N ILE A 53 4.81 -21.88 37.58
CA ILE A 53 5.81 -20.85 37.93
C ILE A 53 7.17 -21.20 37.34
N ARG A 54 7.61 -22.47 37.42
CA ARG A 54 8.88 -22.90 36.81
C ARG A 54 8.89 -22.75 35.30
N VAL A 55 7.80 -23.11 34.63
CA VAL A 55 7.66 -22.96 33.17
C VAL A 55 7.68 -21.47 32.78
N ILE A 56 6.92 -20.63 33.48
CA ILE A 56 6.88 -19.19 33.22
C ILE A 56 8.23 -18.55 33.48
N MET A 57 8.92 -18.92 34.57
CA MET A 57 10.27 -18.43 34.87
C MET A 57 11.26 -18.84 33.78
N TYR A 58 11.22 -20.10 33.34
CA TYR A 58 12.09 -20.60 32.27
C TYR A 58 11.87 -19.83 30.97
N PHE A 59 10.62 -19.67 30.53
CA PHE A 59 10.32 -18.92 29.31
C PHE A 59 10.60 -17.43 29.48
N GLY A 60 10.33 -16.84 30.65
CA GLY A 60 10.64 -15.45 30.94
C GLY A 60 12.14 -15.16 30.82
N PHE A 61 12.98 -16.01 31.41
CA PHE A 61 14.43 -15.89 31.28
C PHE A 61 14.89 -16.12 29.84
N LEU A 62 14.38 -17.15 29.17
CA LEU A 62 14.71 -17.45 27.78
C LEU A 62 14.38 -16.25 26.87
N TYR A 63 13.17 -15.68 26.97
CA TYR A 63 12.80 -14.52 26.16
C TYR A 63 13.60 -13.27 26.53
N LEU A 64 13.96 -13.05 27.80
CA LEU A 64 14.87 -11.97 28.18
C LEU A 64 16.24 -12.10 27.48
N THR A 65 16.80 -13.31 27.44
CA THR A 65 18.07 -13.54 26.73
C THR A 65 17.95 -13.35 25.22
N LEU A 66 16.83 -13.78 24.62
CA LEU A 66 16.57 -13.57 23.18
C LEU A 66 16.41 -12.08 22.85
N ILE A 67 15.73 -11.31 23.71
CA ILE A 67 15.57 -9.86 23.55
C ILE A 67 16.93 -9.17 23.67
N ALA A 68 17.75 -9.54 24.67
CA ALA A 68 19.10 -9.00 24.81
C ALA A 68 19.99 -9.29 23.59
N PHE A 69 19.91 -10.52 23.05
CA PHE A 69 20.62 -10.90 21.82
C PHE A 69 20.15 -10.08 20.62
N PHE A 70 18.84 -9.88 20.45
CA PHE A 70 18.29 -9.04 19.39
C PHE A 70 18.75 -7.58 19.50
N PHE A 71 18.70 -6.99 20.69
CA PHE A 71 19.17 -5.62 20.92
C PHE A 71 20.68 -5.49 20.69
N PHE A 72 21.48 -6.47 21.10
CA PHE A 72 22.90 -6.50 20.81
C PHE A 72 23.17 -6.45 19.30
N TRP A 73 22.53 -7.33 18.51
CA TRP A 73 22.69 -7.31 17.05
C TRP A 73 22.15 -6.04 16.40
N ARG A 74 21.05 -5.49 16.91
CA ARG A 74 20.53 -4.18 16.45
C ARG A 74 21.54 -3.06 16.68
N LEU A 75 22.21 -3.02 17.85
CA LEU A 75 23.24 -2.03 18.15
C LEU A 75 24.47 -2.22 17.26
N VAL A 76 24.91 -3.46 17.03
CA VAL A 76 26.00 -3.76 16.09
C VAL A 76 25.64 -3.31 14.67
N PHE A 77 24.44 -3.63 14.20
CA PHE A 77 23.96 -3.23 12.87
C PHE A 77 23.91 -1.71 12.71
N ASN A 78 23.33 -0.99 13.70
CA ASN A 78 23.28 0.46 13.67
C ASN A 78 24.68 1.07 13.71
N SER A 79 25.58 0.58 14.58
CA SER A 79 26.96 1.07 14.67
C SER A 79 27.73 0.88 13.36
N LEU A 80 27.54 -0.26 12.68
CA LEU A 80 28.17 -0.53 11.37
C LEU A 80 27.60 0.30 10.22
N HIS A 81 26.36 0.79 10.33
CA HIS A 81 25.66 1.48 9.25
C HIS A 81 25.51 3.00 9.44
N ASN A 82 26.01 3.57 10.54
CA ASN A 82 26.02 5.01 10.76
C ASN A 82 27.06 5.70 9.86
N ASP A 83 26.82 5.71 8.54
CA ASP A 83 27.51 6.58 7.59
C ASP A 83 26.76 7.91 7.54
N GLU A 84 27.40 9.00 7.95
CA GLU A 84 26.83 10.36 7.94
C GLU A 84 26.54 10.85 6.50
N SER A 85 27.15 10.22 5.49
CA SER A 85 27.04 10.58 4.07
C SER A 85 25.86 9.96 3.32
N GLY A 86 25.01 9.14 3.95
CA GLY A 86 23.80 8.58 3.35
C GLY A 86 23.77 7.05 3.21
N PRO A 87 22.74 6.49 2.55
CA PRO A 87 22.51 5.06 2.45
C PRO A 87 23.56 4.40 1.52
N ARG A 88 24.10 3.26 1.95
CA ARG A 88 25.08 2.49 1.17
C ARG A 88 24.53 1.90 -0.13
N TRP A 89 23.26 1.50 -0.11
CA TRP A 89 22.58 0.96 -1.28
C TRP A 89 21.64 2.00 -1.84
N LEU A 90 22.06 2.61 -2.94
CA LEU A 90 21.25 3.58 -3.66
C LEU A 90 20.11 2.87 -4.39
N LYS A 91 18.96 3.52 -4.42
CA LYS A 91 17.87 3.09 -5.30
C LYS A 91 18.30 3.31 -6.75
N GLY A 92 17.74 2.51 -7.64
CA GLY A 92 17.85 2.75 -9.08
C GLY A 92 17.25 4.10 -9.53
N PRO A 93 17.05 4.29 -10.84
CA PRO A 93 16.57 5.55 -11.40
C PRO A 93 15.24 6.01 -10.78
N PRO A 94 15.00 7.33 -10.72
CA PRO A 94 13.78 7.89 -10.15
C PRO A 94 12.56 7.47 -10.97
N GLY A 95 11.50 7.13 -10.25
CA GLY A 95 10.20 6.83 -10.86
C GLY A 95 9.36 8.08 -11.07
N LEU A 96 8.34 7.95 -11.92
CA LEU A 96 7.32 8.98 -12.16
C LEU A 96 6.01 8.62 -11.46
N SER A 97 5.30 9.64 -11.00
CA SER A 97 3.99 9.51 -10.39
C SER A 97 3.08 10.64 -10.86
N VAL A 98 1.78 10.38 -10.94
CA VAL A 98 0.75 11.37 -11.29
C VAL A 98 -0.11 11.63 -10.05
N PHE A 99 -0.54 12.87 -9.92
CA PHE A 99 -1.27 13.40 -8.77
C PHE A 99 -2.35 14.36 -9.30
N PRO A 100 -3.59 14.41 -8.75
CA PRO A 100 -3.99 14.21 -7.32
C PRO A 100 -4.56 12.85 -6.89
N THR A 101 -4.70 11.89 -7.80
CA THR A 101 -5.32 10.59 -7.50
C THR A 101 -4.28 9.49 -7.34
N ASN A 102 -4.53 8.56 -6.42
CA ASN A 102 -3.62 7.41 -6.17
C ASN A 102 -3.73 6.32 -7.25
N GLY A 103 -4.79 6.36 -8.06
CA GLY A 103 -5.04 5.39 -9.13
C GLY A 103 -4.61 5.90 -10.49
N SER A 104 -4.51 4.99 -11.46
CA SER A 104 -4.24 5.32 -12.87
C SER A 104 -5.43 5.93 -13.60
N THR A 105 -6.56 6.17 -12.93
CA THR A 105 -7.80 6.64 -13.57
C THR A 105 -8.37 7.80 -12.78
N ILE A 106 -8.54 8.94 -13.45
CA ILE A 106 -9.06 10.19 -12.92
C ILE A 106 -10.40 10.43 -13.58
N SER A 107 -11.48 10.21 -12.85
CA SER A 107 -12.83 10.46 -13.34
C SER A 107 -13.55 11.40 -12.39
N TYR A 108 -14.14 12.46 -12.91
CA TYR A 108 -14.88 13.45 -12.12
C TYR A 108 -16.06 14.00 -12.92
N TYR A 109 -17.11 14.43 -12.22
CA TYR A 109 -18.20 15.17 -12.83
C TYR A 109 -17.90 16.67 -12.81
N GLN A 110 -17.95 17.32 -13.98
CA GLN A 110 -17.63 18.74 -14.12
C GLN A 110 -18.57 19.65 -13.31
N HIS A 111 -19.83 19.26 -13.15
CA HIS A 111 -20.85 20.05 -12.46
C HIS A 111 -20.96 19.73 -10.97
N LEU A 112 -20.30 18.67 -10.49
CA LEU A 112 -20.43 18.19 -9.11
C LEU A 112 -19.22 18.62 -8.29
N MET A 113 -19.39 19.67 -7.50
CA MET A 113 -18.30 20.18 -6.66
C MET A 113 -17.85 19.16 -5.59
N ALA A 114 -18.72 18.23 -5.19
CA ALA A 114 -18.36 17.15 -4.26
C ALA A 114 -17.26 16.23 -4.79
N ASP A 115 -17.11 16.10 -6.12
CA ASP A 115 -16.03 15.34 -6.75
C ASP A 115 -14.78 16.21 -6.95
N ILE A 116 -14.95 17.51 -7.15
CA ILE A 116 -13.87 18.44 -7.47
C ILE A 116 -13.09 18.88 -6.24
N TYR A 117 -13.77 19.26 -5.15
CA TYR A 117 -13.12 19.67 -3.90
C TYR A 117 -12.06 18.67 -3.40
N PRO A 118 -12.32 17.35 -3.27
CA PRO A 118 -11.29 16.44 -2.79
C PRO A 118 -10.09 16.29 -3.74
N LEU A 119 -10.22 16.67 -5.01
CA LEU A 119 -9.09 16.71 -5.95
C LEU A 119 -8.30 18.01 -5.75
N ALA A 120 -8.98 19.15 -5.70
CA ALA A 120 -8.37 20.46 -5.47
C ALA A 120 -7.68 20.54 -4.10
N ASP A 121 -8.37 20.15 -3.02
CA ASP A 121 -7.84 20.18 -1.65
C ASP A 121 -6.55 19.37 -1.51
N ARG A 122 -6.47 18.22 -2.19
CA ARG A 122 -5.24 17.43 -2.22
C ARG A 122 -4.12 18.23 -2.87
N ILE A 123 -4.40 18.87 -4.01
CA ILE A 123 -3.40 19.67 -4.72
C ILE A 123 -2.90 20.81 -3.86
N ASP A 124 -3.80 21.53 -3.21
CA ASP A 124 -3.45 22.63 -2.32
C ASP A 124 -2.60 22.12 -1.15
N GLU A 125 -2.98 21.02 -0.51
CA GLU A 125 -2.19 20.38 0.55
C GLU A 125 -0.79 19.97 0.06
N TYR A 126 -0.70 19.43 -1.15
CA TYR A 126 0.58 19.01 -1.73
C TYR A 126 1.49 20.19 -2.03
N ILE A 127 0.96 21.24 -2.65
CA ILE A 127 1.69 22.45 -3.04
C ILE A 127 2.14 23.22 -1.81
N PHE A 128 1.27 23.36 -0.80
CA PHE A 128 1.60 24.01 0.47
C PHE A 128 2.76 23.32 1.20
N ASN A 129 2.82 21.98 1.14
CA ASN A 129 3.90 21.21 1.75
C ASN A 129 5.21 21.21 0.92
N LEU A 130 5.20 21.76 -0.29
CA LEU A 130 6.32 21.65 -1.23
C LEU A 130 7.34 22.79 -1.07
N ASP A 131 6.88 24.05 -1.16
CA ASP A 131 7.69 25.26 -1.00
C ASP A 131 6.74 26.46 -0.75
N ASP A 132 7.22 27.49 -0.05
CA ASP A 132 6.40 28.66 0.32
C ASP A 132 5.95 29.48 -0.91
N ASN A 133 6.70 29.41 -2.02
CA ASN A 133 6.41 30.12 -3.28
C ASN A 133 5.83 29.18 -4.36
N ALA A 134 5.37 27.98 -3.99
CA ALA A 134 4.89 27.00 -4.96
C ALA A 134 3.57 27.41 -5.63
N GLU A 135 2.74 28.19 -4.95
CA GLU A 135 1.47 28.70 -5.50
C GLU A 135 1.71 29.66 -6.68
N ASP A 136 2.57 30.66 -6.50
CA ASP A 136 2.98 31.60 -7.55
C ASP A 136 3.61 30.88 -8.76
N TYR A 137 4.29 29.76 -8.52
CA TYR A 137 4.95 28.98 -9.58
C TYR A 137 3.96 28.25 -10.50
N PHE A 138 2.77 27.90 -10.00
CA PHE A 138 1.73 27.18 -10.74
C PHE A 138 0.46 28.02 -10.96
N GLU A 139 0.52 29.34 -10.75
CA GLU A 139 -0.60 30.29 -10.87
C GLU A 139 -1.33 30.17 -12.22
N GLU A 140 -0.59 29.94 -13.32
CA GLU A 140 -1.17 29.77 -14.67
C GLU A 140 -2.14 28.58 -14.77
N CYS A 141 -2.01 27.58 -13.90
CA CYS A 141 -2.92 26.44 -13.86
C CYS A 141 -4.13 26.65 -12.94
N ASN A 142 -4.08 27.62 -12.02
CA ASN A 142 -5.05 27.80 -10.94
C ASN A 142 -5.83 29.11 -11.03
N HIS A 143 -6.37 29.45 -12.21
CA HIS A 143 -7.16 30.66 -12.38
C HIS A 143 -8.54 30.63 -11.70
N ASP A 144 -9.05 29.44 -11.37
CA ASP A 144 -10.39 29.23 -10.80
C ASP A 144 -10.37 28.69 -9.37
N ASP A 145 -9.21 28.75 -8.69
CA ASP A 145 -8.94 28.18 -7.35
C ASP A 145 -9.24 26.68 -7.23
N LEU A 146 -9.51 26.02 -8.36
CA LEU A 146 -9.92 24.61 -8.47
C LEU A 146 -9.17 23.95 -9.62
N TRP A 147 -7.96 24.41 -9.93
CA TRP A 147 -7.01 23.77 -10.84
C TRP A 147 -7.59 23.42 -12.23
N GLY A 148 -8.55 24.22 -12.72
CA GLY A 148 -9.19 24.05 -14.02
C GLY A 148 -10.19 22.88 -14.11
N PHE A 149 -10.50 22.18 -13.01
CA PHE A 149 -11.47 21.07 -13.01
C PHE A 149 -12.89 21.51 -13.43
N PRO A 150 -13.48 22.58 -12.86
CA PRO A 150 -14.81 23.08 -13.26
C PRO A 150 -14.81 23.61 -14.70
N SER A 151 -13.71 24.23 -15.11
CA SER A 151 -13.52 24.81 -16.45
C SER A 151 -13.36 23.76 -17.56
N GLY A 152 -13.26 22.47 -17.19
CA GLY A 152 -13.06 21.37 -18.13
C GLY A 152 -11.64 21.31 -18.71
N LYS A 153 -10.69 21.96 -18.03
CA LYS A 153 -9.26 22.01 -18.35
C LYS A 153 -8.46 21.54 -17.13
N PRO A 154 -8.60 20.28 -16.70
CA PRO A 154 -8.01 19.81 -15.46
C PRO A 154 -6.48 19.91 -15.51
N CYS A 155 -5.91 20.43 -14.43
CA CYS A 155 -4.48 20.47 -14.19
C CYS A 155 -4.03 19.23 -13.42
N LEU A 156 -3.12 18.46 -13.99
CA LEU A 156 -2.56 17.27 -13.36
C LEU A 156 -1.08 17.46 -13.10
N PHE A 157 -0.59 16.96 -11.97
CA PHE A 157 0.80 17.12 -11.59
C PHE A 157 1.56 15.82 -11.80
N ILE A 158 2.67 15.92 -12.51
CA ILE A 158 3.59 14.81 -12.72
C ILE A 158 4.81 15.06 -11.85
N LYS A 159 5.03 14.12 -10.93
CA LYS A 159 6.07 14.19 -9.91
C LYS A 159 7.17 13.17 -10.22
N LEU A 160 8.38 13.67 -10.29
CA LEU A 160 9.60 12.88 -10.32
C LEU A 160 10.03 12.53 -8.88
N ASN A 161 10.19 11.24 -8.60
CA ASN A 161 10.56 10.79 -7.26
C ASN A 161 11.99 11.20 -6.91
N TYR A 162 12.22 11.62 -5.67
CA TYR A 162 13.55 11.97 -5.19
C TYR A 162 14.35 10.70 -4.88
N VAL A 163 15.52 10.58 -5.51
CA VAL A 163 16.51 9.54 -5.22
C VAL A 163 17.79 10.23 -4.76
N LEU A 164 18.23 9.91 -3.55
CA LEU A 164 19.43 10.48 -2.96
C LEU A 164 20.67 10.05 -3.76
N GLY A 165 21.55 11.00 -4.09
CA GLY A 165 22.79 10.74 -4.84
C GLY A 165 22.58 10.43 -6.33
N TYR A 166 21.35 10.53 -6.84
CA TYR A 166 21.08 10.31 -8.26
C TYR A 166 21.45 11.54 -9.08
N ILE A 167 22.39 11.35 -10.02
CA ILE A 167 22.82 12.37 -10.97
C ILE A 167 22.26 11.98 -12.35
N PRO A 168 21.31 12.74 -12.90
CA PRO A 168 20.74 12.43 -14.22
C PRO A 168 21.73 12.77 -15.33
N ALA A 169 21.79 11.90 -16.33
CA ALA A 169 22.53 12.13 -17.56
C ALA A 169 21.57 12.72 -18.59
N THR A 170 21.57 14.04 -18.73
CA THR A 170 20.58 14.78 -19.52
C THR A 170 20.89 14.78 -21.02
N TYR A 171 19.88 15.14 -21.82
CA TYR A 171 20.04 15.40 -23.24
C TYR A 171 20.14 16.90 -23.47
N ASP A 172 21.35 17.43 -23.65
CA ASP A 172 21.56 18.87 -23.81
C ASP A 172 21.50 19.32 -25.28
N THR A 173 21.68 18.39 -26.22
CA THR A 173 21.64 18.67 -27.66
C THR A 173 20.65 17.76 -28.38
N PRO A 174 19.89 18.29 -29.37
CA PRO A 174 18.84 17.55 -30.06
C PRO A 174 19.37 16.31 -30.80
N GLY A 175 20.61 16.36 -31.30
CA GLY A 175 21.23 15.24 -32.01
C GLY A 175 21.58 14.03 -31.14
N THR A 176 21.49 14.15 -29.81
CA THR A 176 21.78 13.05 -28.89
C THR A 176 20.54 12.26 -28.47
N LEU A 177 19.36 12.61 -29.00
CA LEU A 177 18.11 11.95 -28.68
C LEU A 177 18.03 10.54 -29.28
N PRO A 178 17.40 9.58 -28.59
CA PRO A 178 17.11 8.27 -29.14
C PRO A 178 16.08 8.37 -30.27
N SER A 179 16.07 7.38 -31.17
CA SER A 179 15.08 7.30 -32.27
C SER A 179 13.63 7.23 -31.79
N ASP A 180 13.43 6.75 -30.57
CA ASP A 180 12.10 6.54 -29.97
C ASP A 180 11.54 7.82 -29.34
N ALA A 181 12.33 8.90 -29.27
CA ALA A 181 11.88 10.17 -28.74
C ALA A 181 10.97 10.91 -29.73
N PRO A 182 9.92 11.60 -29.25
CA PRO A 182 9.05 12.39 -30.11
C PRO A 182 9.81 13.55 -30.75
N ALA A 183 9.44 13.88 -32.00
CA ALA A 183 10.07 14.95 -32.76
C ALA A 183 9.95 16.33 -32.08
N GLU A 184 8.84 16.57 -31.37
CA GLU A 184 8.59 17.80 -30.61
C GLU A 184 9.64 18.05 -29.51
N LEU A 185 10.30 16.98 -29.02
CA LEU A 185 11.29 17.09 -27.96
C LEU A 185 12.53 17.85 -28.42
N ALA A 186 12.93 17.72 -29.69
CA ALA A 186 14.07 18.46 -30.23
C ALA A 186 13.81 19.98 -30.21
N ASP A 187 12.59 20.39 -30.53
CA ASP A 187 12.16 21.80 -30.51
C ASP A 187 12.11 22.34 -29.07
N ILE A 188 11.66 21.51 -28.12
CA ILE A 188 11.64 21.86 -26.69
C ILE A 188 13.07 22.10 -26.17
N ILE A 189 14.02 21.23 -26.51
CA ILE A 189 15.41 21.34 -26.06
C ILE A 189 16.07 22.61 -26.60
N THR A 190 15.80 22.94 -27.87
CA THR A 190 16.34 24.18 -28.47
C THR A 190 15.70 25.42 -27.85
N LYS A 191 14.38 25.38 -27.56
CA LYS A 191 13.65 26.48 -26.92
C LYS A 191 14.13 26.75 -25.49
N TYR A 192 14.35 25.72 -24.69
CA TYR A 192 14.73 25.82 -23.27
C TYR A 192 16.21 25.51 -23.01
N SER A 193 17.06 25.84 -23.99
CA SER A 193 18.52 25.66 -23.92
C SER A 193 19.13 26.26 -22.65
N GLY A 194 20.18 25.63 -22.13
CA GLY A 194 20.90 26.09 -20.93
C GLY A 194 21.23 24.96 -19.97
N VAL A 195 20.90 25.14 -18.69
CA VAL A 195 21.18 24.18 -17.59
C VAL A 195 20.64 22.80 -17.92
N SER A 196 21.37 21.76 -17.55
CA SER A 196 20.97 20.35 -17.65
C SER A 196 19.62 20.11 -16.98
N LYS A 197 18.68 19.52 -17.73
CA LYS A 197 17.31 19.25 -17.31
C LYS A 197 16.88 17.85 -17.73
N ILE A 198 15.96 17.26 -16.97
CA ILE A 198 15.26 16.05 -17.39
C ILE A 198 14.01 16.49 -18.14
N TRP A 199 13.83 16.03 -19.37
CA TRP A 199 12.70 16.46 -20.19
C TRP A 199 11.48 15.59 -19.96
N LEU A 200 10.29 16.14 -20.14
CA LEU A 200 9.02 15.44 -19.97
C LEU A 200 8.18 15.59 -21.25
N THR A 201 7.66 14.49 -21.77
CA THR A 201 6.73 14.50 -22.90
C THR A 201 5.49 13.67 -22.57
N CYS A 202 4.32 14.19 -22.89
CA CYS A 202 3.05 13.47 -22.75
C CYS A 202 2.44 13.21 -24.11
N GLU A 203 2.00 11.98 -24.33
CA GLU A 203 1.38 11.51 -25.56
C GLU A 203 0.08 10.77 -25.25
N VAL A 204 -0.84 10.80 -26.21
CA VAL A 204 -2.14 10.13 -26.09
C VAL A 204 -2.02 8.74 -26.69
N THR A 205 -2.19 7.72 -25.87
CA THR A 205 -2.15 6.32 -26.31
C THR A 205 -3.48 5.87 -26.90
N ALA A 206 -4.60 6.35 -26.35
CA ALA A 206 -5.94 6.03 -26.84
C ALA A 206 -6.96 7.10 -26.45
N GLY A 207 -7.92 7.36 -27.33
CA GLY A 207 -8.99 8.34 -27.10
C GLY A 207 -8.78 9.67 -27.84
N PRO A 208 -9.64 10.68 -27.59
CA PRO A 208 -9.51 11.99 -28.19
C PRO A 208 -8.29 12.72 -27.63
N ALA A 209 -7.50 13.34 -28.48
CA ALA A 209 -6.26 13.99 -28.07
C ALA A 209 -6.52 15.43 -27.54
N PRO A 210 -6.33 15.71 -26.23
CA PRO A 210 -6.31 17.07 -25.72
C PRO A 210 -5.00 17.76 -26.10
N LYS A 211 -4.98 19.09 -26.00
CA LYS A 211 -3.75 19.88 -26.11
C LYS A 211 -3.08 19.97 -24.74
N PHE A 212 -1.86 19.49 -24.63
CA PHE A 212 -1.08 19.57 -23.38
C PHE A 212 -0.41 20.93 -23.25
N GLN A 213 -0.59 21.58 -22.11
CA GLN A 213 0.17 22.78 -21.72
C GLN A 213 0.97 22.44 -20.47
N TYR A 214 2.28 22.68 -20.51
CA TYR A 214 3.21 22.35 -19.43
C TYR A 214 3.57 23.61 -18.67
N ILE A 215 3.41 23.60 -17.35
CA ILE A 215 3.65 24.74 -16.48
C ILE A 215 4.69 24.35 -15.41
N PRO A 216 5.79 25.11 -15.28
CA PRO A 216 6.19 26.25 -16.14
C PRO A 216 6.78 25.82 -17.49
N GLY A 217 7.06 24.53 -17.66
CA GLY A 217 7.59 23.98 -18.89
C GLY A 217 7.75 22.46 -18.83
N PRO A 218 8.03 21.81 -19.98
CA PRO A 218 8.13 20.36 -20.12
C PRO A 218 9.48 19.82 -19.58
N PHE A 219 9.89 20.22 -18.38
CA PHE A 219 11.18 19.84 -17.81
C PHE A 219 11.19 19.84 -16.28
N TYR A 220 12.03 19.00 -15.72
CA TYR A 220 12.41 19.03 -14.31
C TYR A 220 13.75 19.75 -14.16
N THR A 221 13.81 20.70 -13.22
CA THR A 221 15.06 21.38 -12.88
C THR A 221 15.85 20.55 -11.88
N LEU A 222 17.16 20.47 -12.12
CA LEU A 222 18.07 19.74 -11.27
C LEU A 222 18.65 20.67 -10.21
N ALA A 223 18.95 20.12 -9.04
CA ALA A 223 19.80 20.83 -8.11
C ALA A 223 21.19 20.93 -8.70
N ASP A 224 21.78 22.11 -8.60
CA ASP A 224 23.23 22.23 -8.70
C ASP A 224 23.88 21.48 -7.53
N GLU A 225 25.05 20.90 -7.78
CA GLU A 225 25.87 20.12 -6.84
C GLU A 225 26.13 20.80 -5.48
N LYS A 226 25.89 22.12 -5.38
CA LYS A 226 26.14 22.96 -4.19
C LYS A 226 24.89 23.30 -3.39
N LEU A 227 23.68 23.06 -3.89
CA LEU A 227 22.43 23.42 -3.21
C LEU A 227 21.48 22.21 -3.22
N PRO A 228 20.80 21.87 -2.11
CA PRO A 228 19.78 20.82 -2.15
C PRO A 228 18.72 21.13 -3.20
N ALA A 229 18.32 20.10 -3.95
CA ALA A 229 17.27 20.20 -4.97
C ALA A 229 16.01 20.79 -4.35
N LYS A 230 15.67 22.05 -4.72
CA LYS A 230 14.38 22.62 -4.31
C LYS A 230 13.28 21.64 -4.70
N PRO A 231 12.39 21.26 -3.77
CA PRO A 231 11.34 20.28 -4.04
C PRO A 231 10.48 20.62 -5.24
N LEU A 232 10.29 21.92 -5.49
CA LEU A 232 9.53 22.50 -6.59
C LEU A 232 10.00 22.02 -7.99
N GLY A 233 11.32 21.88 -8.21
CA GLY A 233 11.89 21.52 -9.51
C GLY A 233 11.57 20.11 -10.00
N ARG A 234 11.01 19.26 -9.13
CA ARG A 234 10.66 17.85 -9.42
C ARG A 234 9.20 17.65 -9.78
N VAL A 235 8.44 18.73 -9.92
CA VAL A 235 7.01 18.70 -10.19
C VAL A 235 6.73 19.54 -11.42
N VAL A 236 5.98 18.98 -12.36
CA VAL A 236 5.50 19.69 -13.55
C VAL A 236 3.98 19.58 -13.60
N ALA A 237 3.31 20.71 -13.77
CA ALA A 237 1.88 20.75 -14.01
C ALA A 237 1.60 20.56 -15.51
N VAL A 238 0.66 19.68 -15.83
CA VAL A 238 0.19 19.38 -17.18
C VAL A 238 -1.30 19.70 -17.24
N GLN A 239 -1.62 20.80 -17.91
CA GLN A 239 -3.00 21.21 -18.14
C GLN A 239 -3.51 20.59 -19.44
N LEU A 240 -4.69 19.97 -19.34
CA LEU A 240 -5.35 19.32 -20.46
C LEU A 240 -6.36 20.27 -21.10
N ASN A 241 -5.93 21.01 -22.11
CA ASN A 241 -6.81 21.89 -22.87
C ASN A 241 -7.67 21.09 -23.86
N GLU A 242 -8.92 21.53 -24.06
CA GLU A 242 -9.85 20.93 -25.04
C GLU A 242 -10.17 19.44 -24.77
N LEU A 243 -10.23 19.03 -23.50
CA LEU A 243 -10.61 17.66 -23.14
C LEU A 243 -12.06 17.35 -23.55
N LYS A 244 -12.26 16.26 -24.29
CA LYS A 244 -13.59 15.87 -24.77
C LYS A 244 -14.44 15.28 -23.63
N PRO A 245 -15.63 15.85 -23.33
CA PRO A 245 -16.52 15.31 -22.30
C PRO A 245 -17.05 13.91 -22.63
N ASN A 246 -17.38 13.14 -21.59
CA ASN A 246 -17.94 11.79 -21.61
C ASN A 246 -17.10 10.77 -22.40
N SER A 247 -15.78 10.99 -22.45
CA SER A 247 -14.84 10.10 -23.12
C SER A 247 -13.63 9.85 -22.25
N LYS A 248 -13.11 8.61 -22.30
CA LYS A 248 -11.88 8.22 -21.62
C LYS A 248 -10.70 8.47 -22.53
N THR A 249 -9.74 9.26 -22.05
CA THR A 249 -8.47 9.51 -22.74
C THR A 249 -7.34 8.87 -21.95
N TYR A 250 -6.52 8.06 -22.61
CA TYR A 250 -5.34 7.42 -22.04
C TYR A 250 -4.10 8.23 -22.43
N VAL A 251 -3.40 8.73 -21.43
CA VAL A 251 -2.21 9.56 -21.57
C VAL A 251 -1.02 8.80 -21.00
N THR A 252 0.09 8.82 -21.74
CA THR A 252 1.38 8.32 -21.31
C THR A 252 2.37 9.47 -21.27
N CYS A 253 2.96 9.74 -20.11
CA CYS A 253 3.99 10.75 -19.96
C CYS A 253 5.34 10.10 -19.66
N SER A 254 6.36 10.45 -20.43
CA SER A 254 7.70 9.86 -20.37
C SER A 254 8.73 10.92 -19.99
N ALA A 255 9.64 10.56 -19.08
CA ALA A 255 10.79 11.37 -18.73
C ALA A 255 12.03 10.91 -19.49
N TRP A 256 12.74 11.87 -20.09
CA TRP A 256 13.88 11.62 -20.96
C TRP A 256 15.18 12.03 -20.29
N ALA A 257 16.00 11.03 -20.00
CA ALA A 257 17.41 11.14 -19.67
C ALA A 257 18.13 9.84 -20.10
N ARG A 258 19.44 9.89 -20.34
CA ARG A 258 20.24 8.75 -20.81
C ARG A 258 20.28 7.60 -19.78
N ASN A 259 20.12 7.92 -18.51
CA ASN A 259 20.15 6.97 -17.39
C ASN A 259 18.78 6.76 -16.74
N ILE A 260 17.69 7.10 -17.43
CA ILE A 260 16.33 6.73 -17.05
C ILE A 260 15.83 5.72 -18.08
N PRO A 261 15.75 4.43 -17.74
CA PRO A 261 15.16 3.43 -18.63
C PRO A 261 13.65 3.66 -18.68
N ILE A 262 13.11 3.65 -19.90
CA ILE A 262 11.67 3.67 -20.14
C ILE A 262 11.26 2.22 -20.38
N ASP A 263 10.65 1.60 -19.37
CA ASP A 263 10.13 0.25 -19.48
C ASP A 263 8.62 0.30 -19.66
N THR A 264 8.08 -0.18 -20.79
CA THR A 264 6.64 -0.07 -21.09
C THR A 264 5.76 -1.08 -20.35
N GLU A 265 6.35 -2.10 -19.71
CA GLU A 265 5.63 -3.17 -19.01
C GLU A 265 5.07 -2.69 -17.65
N PHE A 266 5.87 -1.95 -16.89
CA PHE A 266 5.51 -1.50 -15.53
C PHE A 266 5.35 0.02 -15.44
N ASN A 267 4.19 0.46 -14.95
CA ASN A 267 3.90 1.87 -14.74
C ASN A 267 4.82 2.47 -13.65
N GLY A 268 5.40 3.65 -13.91
CA GLY A 268 6.22 4.39 -12.95
C GLY A 268 7.73 4.27 -13.15
N ILE A 269 8.21 3.48 -14.11
CA ILE A 269 9.63 3.39 -14.49
C ILE A 269 9.84 4.16 -15.80
N GLY A 270 10.42 5.37 -15.69
CA GLY A 270 10.69 6.26 -16.82
C GLY A 270 9.46 6.83 -17.54
N HIS A 271 8.30 6.22 -17.38
CA HIS A 271 7.02 6.68 -17.89
C HIS A 271 5.89 6.46 -16.88
N VAL A 272 4.82 7.22 -17.05
CA VAL A 272 3.59 7.10 -16.27
C VAL A 272 2.37 7.08 -17.18
N LYS A 273 1.54 6.04 -17.04
CA LYS A 273 0.29 5.83 -17.75
C LYS A 273 -0.88 6.14 -16.85
N PHE A 274 -1.77 6.99 -17.30
CA PHE A 274 -3.02 7.31 -16.61
C PHE A 274 -4.14 7.58 -17.61
N SER A 275 -5.37 7.50 -17.14
CA SER A 275 -6.56 7.79 -17.92
C SER A 275 -7.38 8.88 -17.26
N VAL A 276 -7.93 9.77 -18.07
CA VAL A 276 -8.73 10.91 -17.62
C VAL A 276 -10.10 10.83 -18.29
N GLU A 277 -11.13 11.01 -17.49
CA GLU A 277 -12.53 10.98 -17.93
C GLU A 277 -13.30 12.13 -17.27
N MET A 278 -13.62 13.16 -18.05
CA MET A 278 -14.51 14.23 -17.61
C MET A 278 -15.95 13.87 -17.94
N ARG A 279 -16.80 13.74 -16.92
CA ARG A 279 -18.23 13.44 -17.09
C ARG A 279 -19.07 14.70 -16.97
N THR A 280 -19.99 14.89 -17.90
CA THR A 280 -20.96 16.01 -17.89
C THR A 280 -22.38 15.53 -17.68
N GLU A 281 -22.68 14.28 -18.03
CA GLU A 281 -23.99 13.68 -17.84
C GLU A 281 -24.19 13.29 -16.38
N THR A 282 -25.25 13.78 -15.75
CA THR A 282 -25.79 13.14 -14.56
C THR A 282 -26.20 11.73 -14.97
N VAL A 283 -25.55 10.70 -14.42
CA VAL A 283 -26.10 9.34 -14.50
C VAL A 283 -27.55 9.46 -14.03
N GLN A 284 -28.51 9.27 -14.93
CA GLN A 284 -29.88 9.00 -14.51
C GLN A 284 -29.75 7.78 -13.61
N LYS A 285 -29.96 7.96 -12.29
CA LYS A 285 -30.21 6.82 -11.41
C LYS A 285 -31.19 5.93 -12.18
N PRO A 286 -30.89 4.63 -12.41
CA PRO A 286 -31.88 3.75 -13.01
C PRO A 286 -33.16 3.98 -12.21
N GLY A 287 -34.19 4.42 -12.93
CA GLY A 287 -35.46 4.82 -12.34
C GLY A 287 -35.88 3.73 -11.38
N VAL A 288 -36.33 4.13 -10.20
CA VAL A 288 -37.06 3.21 -9.34
C VAL A 288 -38.16 2.65 -10.22
N ASP A 289 -37.99 1.41 -10.66
CA ASP A 289 -38.99 0.71 -11.46
C ASP A 289 -40.25 0.71 -10.61
N ASN A 290 -41.22 1.51 -11.06
CA ASN A 290 -42.55 1.52 -10.50
C ASN A 290 -43.05 0.09 -10.57
N TRP A 291 -42.97 -0.63 -9.45
CA TRP A 291 -43.63 -1.91 -9.31
C TRP A 291 -45.11 -1.61 -9.55
N LYS A 292 -45.57 -2.04 -10.72
CA LYS A 292 -46.98 -2.03 -11.06
C LYS A 292 -47.68 -2.80 -9.95
N THR A 293 -48.59 -2.14 -9.25
CA THR A 293 -49.60 -2.80 -8.43
C THR A 293 -50.43 -3.66 -9.37
N THR A 294 -49.95 -4.88 -9.64
CA THR A 294 -50.75 -5.92 -10.25
C THR A 294 -51.85 -6.23 -9.25
N ALA A 295 -53.05 -5.75 -9.59
CA ALA A 295 -54.28 -6.11 -8.91
C ALA A 295 -54.35 -7.65 -8.83
N SER A 296 -54.35 -8.16 -7.60
CA SER A 296 -54.66 -9.56 -7.32
C SER A 296 -56.10 -9.85 -7.75
N PRO A 297 -56.38 -11.02 -8.34
CA PRO A 297 -57.73 -11.42 -8.73
C PRO A 297 -58.64 -11.64 -7.50
N PRO A 298 -59.97 -11.48 -7.64
CA PRO A 298 -60.88 -11.48 -6.50
C PRO A 298 -61.03 -12.88 -5.91
N ILE A 299 -60.72 -13.01 -4.63
CA ILE A 299 -61.04 -14.18 -3.82
C ILE A 299 -62.45 -14.00 -3.26
N ARG A 300 -63.32 -14.93 -3.61
CA ARG A 300 -64.71 -15.06 -3.15
C ARG A 300 -64.70 -15.64 -1.73
N SER A 301 -65.12 -14.86 -0.72
CA SER A 301 -65.39 -15.39 0.61
C SER A 301 -66.83 -15.09 1.02
N HIS A 302 -67.52 -16.15 1.45
CA HIS A 302 -68.84 -16.13 2.06
C HIS A 302 -68.82 -15.34 3.38
N ALA A 303 -69.97 -14.72 3.65
CA ALA A 303 -70.29 -13.87 4.77
C ALA A 303 -70.12 -14.56 6.14
N HIS A 304 -69.71 -13.78 7.15
CA HIS A 304 -70.39 -13.77 8.44
C HIS A 304 -70.17 -12.45 9.19
N ASP A 305 -71.26 -12.04 9.83
CA ASP A 305 -71.57 -10.86 10.61
C ASP A 305 -70.70 -10.62 11.86
N HIS A 306 -70.49 -9.34 12.20
CA HIS A 306 -70.79 -8.70 13.50
C HIS A 306 -69.91 -7.47 13.81
N ASP A 307 -70.52 -6.30 13.64
CA ASP A 307 -70.76 -5.20 14.59
C ASP A 307 -69.71 -4.59 15.56
N HIS A 308 -69.85 -3.25 15.63
CA HIS A 308 -69.57 -2.29 16.70
C HIS A 308 -68.15 -1.75 17.04
N ASP A 309 -67.97 -0.48 16.63
CA ASP A 309 -67.74 0.73 17.46
C ASP A 309 -66.43 1.01 18.25
N ASN A 310 -65.78 2.09 17.76
CA ASN A 310 -65.51 3.36 18.47
C ASN A 310 -64.26 3.56 19.37
N LYS A 311 -63.64 4.74 19.13
CA LYS A 311 -62.93 5.68 20.04
C LYS A 311 -61.43 5.55 20.37
N ASN A 312 -60.77 6.67 20.03
CA ASN A 312 -59.80 7.50 20.78
C ASN A 312 -58.38 7.00 21.15
N VAL A 313 -57.40 7.67 20.52
CA VAL A 313 -56.29 8.48 21.09
C VAL A 313 -55.92 8.28 22.56
N GLN A 314 -54.63 8.09 22.83
CA GLN A 314 -53.75 8.75 23.85
C GLN A 314 -52.30 8.14 23.74
N PRO A 315 -51.24 8.72 24.34
CA PRO A 315 -50.03 9.11 23.61
C PRO A 315 -48.74 8.37 24.03
N PHE A 316 -47.63 8.71 23.35
CA PHE A 316 -46.26 8.28 23.61
C PHE A 316 -45.80 8.39 25.07
N PRO A 317 -44.92 7.46 25.48
CA PRO A 317 -43.75 7.83 26.26
C PRO A 317 -42.44 7.38 25.59
N SER A 318 -41.45 8.26 25.66
CA SER A 318 -40.02 8.02 25.46
C SER A 318 -39.42 7.14 26.57
N LEU A 319 -38.38 6.36 26.27
CA LEU A 319 -37.17 6.13 27.08
C LEU A 319 -36.21 5.20 26.29
N ASP A 320 -35.01 5.73 26.03
CA ASP A 320 -33.69 5.12 26.15
C ASP A 320 -33.38 3.84 25.35
N GLY A 321 -32.64 4.02 24.23
CA GLY A 321 -32.06 2.92 23.47
C GLY A 321 -30.55 2.83 23.63
N GLU A 322 -30.07 1.74 24.25
CA GLU A 322 -28.76 1.15 23.94
C GLU A 322 -29.01 -0.04 22.99
N MET A 323 -28.66 0.13 21.71
CA MET A 323 -28.79 -0.91 20.69
C MET A 323 -27.47 -1.68 20.57
N LYS A 324 -27.47 -2.94 21.04
CA LYS A 324 -26.46 -3.93 20.67
C LYS A 324 -26.59 -4.25 19.19
N GLN A 325 -25.48 -4.16 18.47
CA GLN A 325 -25.39 -4.51 17.06
C GLN A 325 -24.89 -5.95 16.95
N ASP A 326 -25.80 -6.88 16.62
CA ASP A 326 -25.45 -8.25 16.23
C ASP A 326 -24.87 -8.23 14.81
N MET A 327 -23.58 -8.53 14.71
CA MET A 327 -22.85 -8.64 13.45
C MET A 327 -23.08 -10.03 12.84
N LYS A 328 -23.81 -10.08 11.73
CA LYS A 328 -24.01 -11.28 10.91
C LYS A 328 -22.93 -11.31 9.83
N VAL A 329 -21.99 -12.25 9.96
CA VAL A 329 -20.93 -12.52 8.97
C VAL A 329 -21.54 -13.30 7.80
N ASP A 330 -21.36 -12.80 6.59
CA ASP A 330 -21.82 -13.43 5.35
C ASP A 330 -20.79 -14.49 4.91
N ASP A 331 -21.21 -15.75 4.92
CA ASP A 331 -20.41 -16.94 4.54
C ASP A 331 -20.35 -17.04 3.01
N ARG A 332 -19.40 -16.32 2.39
CA ARG A 332 -19.00 -16.55 0.98
C ARG A 332 -17.50 -16.31 0.79
N ASN A 333 -16.68 -17.20 1.37
CA ASN A 333 -15.35 -17.48 0.82
C ASN A 333 -14.75 -18.78 1.41
N SER A 334 -15.19 -19.93 0.89
CA SER A 334 -14.61 -21.23 1.27
C SER A 334 -14.36 -22.15 0.07
N ASP A 335 -13.98 -21.59 -1.10
CA ASP A 335 -13.70 -22.38 -2.31
C ASP A 335 -12.38 -22.00 -3.03
N PHE A 336 -11.37 -21.52 -2.29
CA PHE A 336 -10.03 -21.27 -2.84
C PHE A 336 -8.88 -22.08 -2.22
N LEU A 337 -9.18 -23.03 -1.32
CA LEU A 337 -8.15 -23.79 -0.60
C LEU A 337 -7.94 -25.24 -1.04
N ASN A 338 -8.53 -25.67 -2.16
CA ASN A 338 -8.27 -26.99 -2.75
C ASN A 338 -7.92 -26.90 -4.23
N LYS A 339 -6.65 -26.63 -4.53
CA LYS A 339 -6.03 -27.02 -5.81
C LYS A 339 -4.73 -27.79 -5.52
N PRO A 340 -4.48 -28.92 -6.23
CA PRO A 340 -3.24 -29.69 -6.05
C PRO A 340 -2.04 -28.88 -6.57
N ALA A 341 -0.92 -29.01 -5.85
CA ALA A 341 0.35 -28.38 -6.20
C ALA A 341 0.82 -28.80 -7.60
N LEU A 342 1.27 -27.83 -8.40
CA LEU A 342 1.98 -28.08 -9.65
C LEU A 342 3.37 -28.69 -9.36
N PRO A 343 3.86 -29.64 -10.17
CA PRO A 343 5.14 -30.29 -9.94
C PRO A 343 6.31 -29.31 -10.16
N MET A 344 7.31 -29.40 -9.27
CA MET A 344 8.57 -28.67 -9.39
C MET A 344 9.34 -29.18 -10.61
N VAL A 345 9.76 -28.25 -11.47
CA VAL A 345 10.66 -28.51 -12.60
C VAL A 345 12.09 -28.56 -12.05
N GLU A 346 12.78 -29.67 -12.25
CA GLU A 346 14.21 -29.83 -11.97
C GLU A 346 15.05 -28.94 -12.91
N PRO A 347 16.12 -28.28 -12.41
CA PRO A 347 17.06 -27.58 -13.28
C PRO A 347 18.00 -28.56 -13.99
N PRO A 348 18.40 -28.30 -15.25
CA PRO A 348 19.25 -29.21 -16.01
C PRO A 348 20.68 -29.26 -15.44
N GLU A 349 21.18 -30.49 -15.29
CA GLU A 349 22.58 -30.79 -15.03
C GLU A 349 23.46 -30.38 -16.23
N GLY A 350 24.55 -29.66 -15.96
CA GLY A 350 25.74 -29.64 -16.81
C GLY A 350 25.96 -28.39 -17.67
N VAL A 351 26.51 -27.32 -17.08
CA VAL A 351 27.50 -26.46 -17.74
C VAL A 351 28.57 -26.07 -16.70
N MET A 352 29.83 -26.20 -17.11
CA MET A 352 31.04 -26.10 -16.29
C MET A 352 31.17 -24.73 -15.58
N ALA A 353 31.58 -24.76 -14.32
CA ALA A 353 31.93 -23.56 -13.56
C ALA A 353 33.27 -23.00 -14.05
N GLU A 354 33.25 -21.76 -14.52
CA GLU A 354 34.44 -20.96 -14.80
C GLU A 354 34.96 -20.36 -13.48
N GLN A 355 36.25 -20.55 -13.20
CA GLN A 355 36.90 -20.12 -11.96
C GLN A 355 37.03 -18.58 -11.91
N PRO A 356 36.84 -17.92 -10.75
CA PRO A 356 37.13 -16.50 -10.62
C PRO A 356 38.64 -16.22 -10.65
N LEU A 357 39.06 -15.29 -11.51
CA LEU A 357 40.42 -14.75 -11.56
C LEU A 357 40.82 -14.07 -10.23
N PRO A 358 42.09 -14.18 -9.80
CA PRO A 358 42.57 -13.54 -8.59
C PRO A 358 42.70 -12.01 -8.74
N PRO A 359 42.68 -11.24 -7.64
CA PRO A 359 42.69 -9.77 -7.68
C PRO A 359 44.02 -9.23 -8.23
N GLN A 360 43.96 -8.24 -9.12
CA GLN A 360 45.11 -7.46 -9.58
C GLN A 360 45.63 -6.54 -8.46
N GLU A 361 46.95 -6.56 -8.25
CA GLU A 361 47.67 -5.63 -7.37
C GLU A 361 47.67 -4.20 -7.93
N PRO A 362 47.69 -3.16 -7.07
CA PRO A 362 47.78 -1.77 -7.51
C PRO A 362 49.18 -1.45 -8.07
N PRO A 363 49.29 -0.59 -9.11
CA PRO A 363 50.57 -0.29 -9.73
C PRO A 363 51.48 0.55 -8.81
N GLU A 364 52.73 0.11 -8.72
CA GLU A 364 53.86 0.82 -8.12
C GLU A 364 54.10 2.19 -8.77
N GLY A 365 54.37 3.19 -7.95
CA GLY A 365 54.69 4.55 -8.38
C GLY A 365 56.19 4.77 -8.67
N GLY A 366 56.43 5.71 -9.59
CA GLY A 366 57.72 6.39 -9.81
C GLY A 366 58.55 5.84 -10.99
N PRO A 367 59.24 6.69 -11.77
CA PRO A 367 60.12 7.73 -11.23
C PRO A 367 59.97 9.15 -11.83
N TYR A 368 60.15 10.13 -10.94
CA TYR A 368 60.75 11.47 -11.09
C TYR A 368 60.83 12.11 -12.48
N ASP A 369 60.11 13.23 -12.65
CA ASP A 369 60.58 14.38 -13.43
C ASP A 369 60.50 15.63 -12.55
N GLU A 370 61.65 16.29 -12.39
CA GLU A 370 61.86 17.53 -11.65
C GLU A 370 61.15 18.72 -12.32
N PRO A 371 60.60 19.68 -11.54
CA PRO A 371 60.16 20.96 -12.07
C PRO A 371 61.32 21.96 -12.18
N PRO A 372 61.32 22.89 -13.17
CA PRO A 372 62.36 23.88 -13.29
C PRO A 372 62.24 25.00 -12.24
N THR A 373 63.31 25.17 -11.45
CA THR A 373 63.84 26.41 -10.86
C THR A 373 63.92 27.49 -11.96
N GLU A 374 63.50 28.75 -11.85
CA GLU A 374 63.83 29.89 -10.97
C GLU A 374 62.94 31.06 -11.52
N ALA A 375 62.59 32.20 -10.88
CA ALA A 375 63.24 33.04 -9.90
C ALA A 375 62.25 34.04 -9.27
N PRO A 376 62.58 34.66 -8.13
CA PRO A 376 62.06 35.97 -7.76
C PRO A 376 63.15 37.07 -7.68
N SER A 377 62.68 38.31 -7.82
CA SER A 377 63.25 39.61 -7.42
C SER A 377 64.25 40.34 -8.35
N LEU A 378 63.73 41.39 -9.00
CA LEU A 378 64.05 42.80 -8.68
C LEU A 378 62.89 43.71 -9.08
#